data_AF-A0A7J5YTT4-F1
#
_entry.id   AF-A0A7J5YTT4-F1
#
_cell.length_a   1.000
_cell.length_b   1.000
_cell.length_c   1.000
_cell.angle_alpha   90.00
_cell.angle_beta   90.00
_cell.angle_gamma   90.00
#
_symmetry.space_group_name_H-M   'P 1'
#
loop_
_entity.id
_entity.type
_entity.pdbx_description
1 polymer ?
#
loop_
_entity_poly.entity_id
_entity_poly.type
_entity_poly.pdbx_seq_one_letter_code
_entity_poly.pdbx_strand_id
1 'polypeptide(L)'
;MVEAAFLLCSYELSIRSLNSPWCFLFTEEDARVLEYKSDLKQFWKRFHGHVISGVSSCPLFHHVFRTLDKAGRPRRATDAPPALTASVLLGHAETLLPLLSLLGLYRDPHPPTADNYQQQHGRTFRSGLIVPYAANLLFVLFDCQRGPRLQLLLNEKPVRFPGLPTTTRRCTGTSAPRTAPCWMAATLHASVRAGGAVRPTQSSDWTGGGDI
;
A
#
# COMPACT_ATOMS: atom_id res chain seq x y z
N MET A 1 24.86 0.38 -16.08
CA MET A 1 25.09 -1.07 -15.86
C MET A 1 24.85 -1.45 -14.40
N VAL A 2 25.46 -0.77 -13.43
CA VAL A 2 25.30 -1.03 -11.97
C VAL A 2 23.83 -1.04 -11.50
N GLU A 3 23.06 0.01 -11.82
CA GLU A 3 21.63 0.09 -11.44
C GLU A 3 20.79 -1.05 -12.05
N ALA A 4 21.09 -1.46 -13.29
CA ALA A 4 20.37 -2.55 -13.93
C ALA A 4 20.65 -3.90 -13.25
N ALA A 5 21.90 -4.19 -12.87
CA ALA A 5 22.26 -5.40 -12.13
C ALA A 5 21.60 -5.42 -10.74
N PHE A 6 21.55 -4.27 -10.05
CA PHE A 6 20.86 -4.15 -8.77
C PHE A 6 19.35 -4.39 -8.90
N LEU A 7 18.72 -3.83 -9.94
CA LEU A 7 17.31 -4.07 -10.22
C LEU A 7 17.04 -5.54 -10.56
N LEU A 8 17.88 -6.19 -11.36
CA LEU A 8 17.77 -7.62 -11.67
C LEU A 8 17.83 -8.48 -10.39
N CYS A 9 18.81 -8.23 -9.51
CA CYS A 9 18.86 -8.85 -8.19
C CYS A 9 17.55 -8.64 -7.43
N SER A 10 17.08 -7.39 -7.32
CA SER A 10 15.87 -7.06 -6.57
C SER A 10 14.62 -7.76 -7.10
N TYR A 11 14.45 -7.84 -8.42
CA TYR A 11 13.30 -8.47 -9.05
C TYR A 11 13.33 -9.99 -8.92
N GLU A 12 14.47 -10.63 -9.13
CA GLU A 12 14.59 -12.08 -8.96
C GLU A 12 14.38 -12.48 -7.50
N LEU A 13 14.86 -11.68 -6.56
CA LEU A 13 14.62 -11.89 -5.15
C LEU A 13 13.13 -11.68 -4.80
N SER A 14 12.52 -10.57 -5.22
CA SER A 14 11.15 -10.23 -4.78
C SER A 14 10.05 -11.01 -5.48
N ILE A 15 10.25 -11.40 -6.74
CA ILE A 15 9.23 -12.07 -7.57
C ILE A 15 9.41 -13.59 -7.57
N ARG A 16 10.66 -14.06 -7.63
CA ARG A 16 10.97 -15.49 -7.72
C ARG A 16 11.49 -16.08 -6.42
N SER A 17 11.72 -15.27 -5.39
CA SER A 17 12.39 -15.69 -4.15
C SER A 17 13.77 -16.30 -4.40
N LEU A 18 14.47 -15.83 -5.44
CA LEU A 18 15.79 -16.30 -5.82
C LEU A 18 16.85 -15.26 -5.46
N ASN A 19 17.81 -15.65 -4.64
CA ASN A 19 19.03 -14.87 -4.45
C ASN A 19 19.96 -15.12 -5.63
N SER A 20 19.92 -14.24 -6.63
CA SER A 20 20.62 -14.47 -7.88
C SER A 20 22.08 -14.05 -7.85
N PRO A 21 22.92 -14.53 -8.79
CA PRO A 21 24.31 -14.11 -8.87
C PRO A 21 24.49 -12.59 -9.01
N TRP A 22 23.49 -11.88 -9.52
CA TRP A 22 23.48 -10.42 -9.57
C TRP A 22 23.56 -9.78 -8.18
N CYS A 23 22.99 -10.41 -7.16
CA CYS A 23 23.03 -9.93 -5.78
C CYS A 23 24.43 -10.03 -5.17
N PHE A 24 25.25 -11.00 -5.57
CA PHE A 24 26.62 -11.17 -5.07
C PHE A 24 27.58 -10.07 -5.54
N LEU A 25 27.18 -9.25 -6.51
CA LEU A 25 27.96 -8.11 -6.98
C LEU A 25 27.92 -6.92 -6.01
N PHE A 26 27.03 -6.95 -5.01
CA PHE A 26 26.76 -5.81 -4.13
C PHE A 26 26.99 -6.18 -2.67
N THR A 27 27.72 -5.34 -1.97
CA THR A 27 27.74 -5.35 -0.50
C THR A 27 26.51 -4.65 0.05
N GLU A 28 26.27 -4.77 1.36
CA GLU A 28 25.21 -4.02 2.02
C GLU A 28 25.38 -2.50 1.83
N GLU A 29 26.62 -2.02 1.79
CA GLU A 29 26.91 -0.58 1.67
C GLU A 29 26.65 -0.07 0.26
N ASP A 30 26.93 -0.90 -0.76
CA ASP A 30 26.52 -0.61 -2.13
C ASP A 30 24.99 -0.56 -2.23
N ALA A 31 24.30 -1.49 -1.58
CA ALA A 31 22.83 -1.55 -1.58
C ALA A 31 22.22 -0.32 -0.90
N ARG A 32 22.78 0.17 0.22
CA ARG A 32 22.31 1.38 0.91
C ARG A 32 22.48 2.64 0.04
N VAL A 33 23.58 2.75 -0.70
CA VAL A 33 23.79 3.87 -1.65
C VAL A 33 22.79 3.80 -2.80
N LEU A 34 22.54 2.61 -3.35
CA LEU A 34 21.60 2.41 -4.44
C LEU A 34 20.14 2.61 -4.01
N GLU A 35 19.78 2.19 -2.79
CA GLU A 35 18.50 2.51 -2.16
C GLU A 35 18.34 4.03 -2.04
N TYR A 36 19.34 4.72 -1.51
CA TYR A 36 19.30 6.18 -1.34
C TYR A 36 19.15 6.91 -2.69
N LYS A 37 19.85 6.46 -3.73
CA LYS A 37 19.67 6.99 -5.09
C LYS A 37 18.22 6.80 -5.58
N SER A 38 17.62 5.65 -5.34
CA SER A 38 16.22 5.39 -5.70
C SER A 38 15.27 6.31 -4.92
N ASP A 39 15.52 6.50 -3.62
CA ASP A 39 14.76 7.40 -2.77
C ASP A 39 14.84 8.84 -3.24
N LEU A 40 16.01 9.34 -3.65
CA LEU A 40 16.13 10.68 -4.23
C LEU A 40 15.21 10.86 -5.45
N LYS A 41 15.18 9.87 -6.35
CA LYS A 41 14.31 9.91 -7.54
C LYS A 41 12.83 9.98 -7.14
N GLN A 42 12.39 9.15 -6.20
CA GLN A 42 11.00 9.12 -5.77
C GLN A 42 10.62 10.38 -5.00
N PHE A 43 11.50 10.84 -4.10
CA PHE A 43 11.28 12.01 -3.27
C PHE A 43 11.08 13.27 -4.10
N TRP A 44 12.03 13.56 -4.99
CA TRP A 44 12.04 14.79 -5.77
C TRP A 44 11.02 14.81 -6.89
N LYS A 45 10.71 13.66 -7.50
CA LYS A 45 9.72 13.61 -8.58
C LYS A 45 8.28 13.49 -8.09
N ARG A 46 8.04 12.78 -6.98
CA ARG A 46 6.68 12.30 -6.64
C ARG A 46 6.26 12.47 -5.18
N PHE A 47 7.11 13.02 -4.32
CA PHE A 47 6.82 13.20 -2.90
C PHE A 47 6.98 14.67 -2.47
N HIS A 48 7.57 14.92 -1.30
CA HIS A 48 7.74 16.27 -0.73
C HIS A 48 8.78 17.16 -1.43
N GLY A 49 9.45 16.69 -2.49
CA GLY A 49 10.44 17.52 -3.21
C GLY A 49 9.84 18.79 -3.82
N HIS A 50 8.59 18.72 -4.30
CA HIS A 50 7.87 19.87 -4.82
C HIS A 50 6.41 19.87 -4.37
N VAL A 51 5.86 21.06 -4.09
CA VAL A 51 4.45 21.21 -3.67
C VAL A 51 3.48 20.61 -4.68
N ILE A 52 3.76 20.76 -5.98
CA ILE A 52 2.91 20.24 -7.06
C ILE A 52 2.79 18.72 -7.03
N SER A 53 3.82 18.00 -6.57
CA SER A 53 3.81 16.54 -6.50
C SER A 53 2.70 16.05 -5.56
N GLY A 54 2.53 16.66 -4.39
CA GLY A 54 1.41 16.34 -3.49
C GLY A 54 0.06 16.81 -4.04
N VAL A 55 -0.02 18.05 -4.54
CA VAL A 55 -1.26 18.65 -5.07
C VAL A 55 -1.82 17.88 -6.27
N SER A 56 -0.97 17.17 -7.02
CA SER A 56 -1.42 16.27 -8.10
C SER A 56 -2.40 15.18 -7.63
N SER A 57 -2.40 14.83 -6.34
CA SER A 57 -3.30 13.84 -5.74
C SER A 57 -4.62 14.41 -5.21
N CYS A 58 -4.88 15.72 -5.35
CA CYS A 58 -6.12 16.35 -4.88
C CYS A 58 -7.40 15.63 -5.34
N PRO A 59 -7.55 15.19 -6.62
CA PRO A 59 -8.74 14.46 -7.04
C PRO A 59 -8.96 13.16 -6.26
N LEU A 60 -7.89 12.39 -6.01
CA LEU A 60 -7.94 11.15 -5.24
C LEU A 60 -8.26 11.43 -3.76
N PHE A 61 -7.61 12.44 -3.18
CA PHE A 61 -7.89 12.89 -1.82
C PHE A 61 -9.37 13.25 -1.65
N HIS A 62 -9.93 14.09 -2.53
CA HIS A 62 -11.34 14.45 -2.49
C HIS A 62 -12.26 13.24 -2.65
N HIS A 63 -11.92 12.30 -3.54
CA HIS A 63 -12.69 11.07 -3.72
C HIS A 63 -12.74 10.24 -2.43
N VAL A 64 -11.58 10.00 -1.80
CA VAL A 64 -11.48 9.22 -0.55
C VAL A 64 -12.28 9.89 0.57
N PHE A 65 -12.04 11.17 0.85
CA PHE A 65 -12.70 11.86 1.95
C PHE A 65 -14.19 12.07 1.71
N ARG A 66 -14.63 12.32 0.47
CA ARG A 66 -16.07 12.37 0.15
C ARG A 66 -16.75 11.01 0.37
N THR A 67 -16.04 9.91 0.13
CA THR A 67 -16.56 8.56 0.35
C THR A 67 -16.66 8.26 1.85
N LEU A 68 -15.64 8.61 2.62
CA LEU A 68 -15.64 8.50 4.08
C LEU A 68 -16.73 9.37 4.72
N ASP A 69 -16.88 10.62 4.28
CA ASP A 69 -17.90 11.55 4.79
C ASP A 69 -19.32 11.02 4.54
N LYS A 70 -19.57 10.44 3.36
CA LYS A 70 -20.86 9.79 3.05
C LYS A 70 -21.10 8.57 3.93
N ALA A 71 -20.06 7.77 4.17
CA ALA A 71 -20.17 6.57 5.01
C ALA A 71 -20.41 6.90 6.48
N GLY A 72 -19.78 7.96 6.99
CA GLY A 72 -19.83 8.40 8.39
C GLY A 72 -21.01 9.28 8.78
N ARG A 73 -21.94 9.59 7.86
CA ARG A 73 -23.14 10.36 8.21
C ARG A 73 -23.97 9.61 9.25
N PRO A 74 -24.50 10.29 10.29
CA PRO A 74 -25.40 9.68 11.25
C PRO A 74 -26.59 9.05 10.52
N ARG A 75 -26.92 7.81 10.88
CA ARG A 75 -28.06 7.11 10.32
C ARG A 75 -29.14 6.95 11.36
N ARG A 76 -30.39 7.05 10.92
CA ARG A 76 -31.52 6.64 11.71
C ARG A 76 -31.61 5.12 11.69
N ALA A 77 -32.15 4.52 12.74
CA ALA A 77 -32.36 3.08 12.81
C ALA A 77 -33.27 2.53 11.69
N THR A 78 -34.04 3.41 11.04
CA THR A 78 -34.92 3.12 9.92
C THR A 78 -34.22 3.20 8.55
N ASP A 79 -32.99 3.70 8.49
CA ASP A 79 -32.29 3.83 7.22
C ASP A 79 -31.83 2.46 6.71
N ALA A 80 -31.93 2.25 5.40
CA ALA A 80 -31.40 1.06 4.76
C ALA A 80 -29.87 0.93 5.02
N PRO A 81 -29.34 -0.31 5.10
CA PRO A 81 -27.91 -0.52 5.26
C PRO A 81 -27.12 0.17 4.12
N PRO A 82 -25.84 0.51 4.37
CA PRO A 82 -25.03 1.18 3.35
C PRO A 82 -24.96 0.33 2.08
N ALA A 83 -25.27 0.93 0.94
CA ALA A 83 -25.03 0.30 -0.36
C ALA A 83 -23.53 0.06 -0.63
N LEU A 84 -22.64 0.77 0.08
CA LEU A 84 -21.19 0.64 -0.04
C LEU A 84 -20.56 0.34 1.33
N THR A 85 -20.14 -0.90 1.52
CA THR A 85 -19.45 -1.38 2.73
C THR A 85 -17.93 -1.26 2.63
N ALA A 86 -17.39 -1.31 1.41
CA ALA A 86 -15.95 -1.15 1.15
C ALA A 86 -15.72 -0.53 -0.24
N SER A 87 -14.66 0.28 -0.36
CA SER A 87 -14.16 0.80 -1.64
C SER A 87 -12.71 0.39 -1.79
N VAL A 88 -12.38 -0.25 -2.91
CA VAL A 88 -11.03 -0.72 -3.22
C VAL A 88 -10.54 0.03 -4.44
N LEU A 89 -9.42 0.72 -4.30
CA LEU A 89 -8.77 1.47 -5.35
C LEU A 89 -7.44 0.80 -5.67
N LEU A 90 -7.20 0.51 -6.94
CA LEU A 90 -5.94 -0.01 -7.43
C LEU A 90 -5.15 1.12 -8.09
N GLY A 91 -3.87 1.18 -7.77
CA GLY A 91 -2.98 2.21 -8.27
C GLY A 91 -1.55 1.72 -8.32
N HIS A 92 -0.64 2.65 -8.54
CA HIS A 92 0.78 2.40 -8.58
C HIS A 92 1.45 3.02 -7.35
N ALA A 93 2.72 2.65 -7.10
CA ALA A 93 3.54 3.32 -6.09
C ALA A 93 3.48 4.85 -6.28
N GLU A 94 3.40 5.28 -7.53
CA GLU A 94 3.48 6.68 -7.89
C GLU A 94 2.16 7.43 -7.90
N THR A 95 1.04 6.74 -7.69
CA THR A 95 -0.21 7.38 -7.27
C THR A 95 -0.29 7.50 -5.75
N LEU A 96 0.30 6.53 -5.04
CA LEU A 96 0.28 6.47 -3.57
C LEU A 96 1.23 7.51 -2.95
N LEU A 97 2.44 7.68 -3.48
CA LEU A 97 3.42 8.65 -2.98
C LEU A 97 2.86 10.10 -2.96
N PRO A 98 2.29 10.64 -4.06
CA PRO A 98 1.61 11.94 -4.03
C PRO A 98 0.53 12.06 -2.96
N LEU A 99 -0.30 11.02 -2.78
CA LEU A 99 -1.36 11.03 -1.77
C LEU A 99 -0.78 11.10 -0.36
N LEU A 100 0.24 10.28 -0.06
CA LEU A 100 0.91 10.28 1.23
C LEU A 100 1.61 11.62 1.51
N SER A 101 2.17 12.27 0.49
CA SER A 101 2.74 13.62 0.60
C SER A 101 1.64 14.66 0.87
N LEU A 102 0.50 14.59 0.18
CA LEU A 102 -0.64 15.48 0.41
C LEU A 102 -1.24 15.31 1.82
N LEU A 103 -1.21 14.09 2.37
CA LEU A 103 -1.57 13.79 3.76
C LEU A 103 -0.53 14.28 4.78
N GLY A 104 0.61 14.81 4.31
CA GLY A 104 1.69 15.34 5.14
C GLY A 104 2.59 14.28 5.79
N LEU A 105 2.46 13.01 5.39
CA LEU A 105 3.17 11.89 6.02
C LEU A 105 4.66 11.87 5.64
N TYR A 106 5.49 11.29 6.49
CA TYR A 106 6.93 11.05 6.25
C TYR A 106 7.69 12.32 5.81
N ARG A 107 7.36 13.46 6.42
CA ARG A 107 8.04 14.72 6.15
C ARG A 107 9.29 14.83 7.02
N ASP A 108 10.45 14.63 6.39
CA ASP A 108 11.74 14.78 7.07
C ASP A 108 12.06 16.27 7.32
N PRO A 109 12.69 16.62 8.46
CA PRO A 109 13.13 17.99 8.72
C PRO A 109 14.17 18.49 7.70
N HIS A 110 15.05 17.59 7.28
CA HIS A 110 16.08 17.83 6.27
C HIS A 110 15.81 16.92 5.06
N PRO A 111 15.46 17.46 3.89
CA PRO A 111 15.16 16.65 2.72
C PRO A 111 16.40 15.88 2.25
N PRO A 112 16.24 14.67 1.68
CA PRO A 112 17.35 13.94 1.07
C PRO A 112 17.84 14.69 -0.17
N THR A 113 19.14 14.94 -0.25
CA THR A 113 19.84 15.58 -1.37
C THR A 113 20.97 14.68 -1.85
N ALA A 114 21.52 14.96 -3.03
CA ALA A 114 22.60 14.14 -3.61
C ALA A 114 23.89 14.16 -2.77
N ASP A 115 24.10 15.18 -1.95
CA ASP A 115 25.31 15.46 -1.18
C ASP A 115 25.21 15.11 0.31
N ASN A 116 24.01 14.82 0.85
CA ASN A 116 23.81 14.60 2.28
C ASN A 116 23.60 13.13 2.70
N TYR A 117 23.97 12.16 1.85
CA TYR A 117 23.80 10.72 2.11
C TYR A 117 24.28 10.30 3.52
N GLN A 118 25.45 10.76 3.93
CA GLN A 118 26.04 10.40 5.23
C GLN A 118 25.24 10.91 6.43
N GLN A 119 24.40 11.92 6.26
CA GLN A 119 23.53 12.45 7.31
C GLN A 119 22.11 11.84 7.25
N GLN A 120 21.80 11.05 6.22
CA GLN A 120 20.46 10.53 5.92
C GLN A 120 20.28 9.04 6.27
N HIS A 121 21.20 8.46 7.07
CA HIS A 121 21.07 7.09 7.58
C HIS A 121 19.81 6.88 8.44
N GLY A 122 19.34 7.94 9.11
CA GLY A 122 18.15 7.95 9.96
C GLY A 122 16.88 8.52 9.31
N ARG A 123 16.84 8.68 7.98
CA ARG A 123 15.71 9.32 7.27
C ARG A 123 14.39 8.56 7.48
N THR A 124 13.29 9.30 7.56
CA THR A 124 11.95 8.72 7.64
C THR A 124 11.47 8.30 6.26
N PHE A 125 11.80 9.07 5.21
CA PHE A 125 11.43 8.73 3.84
C PHE A 125 12.34 7.62 3.28
N ARG A 126 11.79 6.40 3.21
CA ARG A 126 12.38 5.26 2.51
C ARG A 126 11.34 4.63 1.60
N SER A 127 11.48 4.83 0.30
CA SER A 127 10.48 4.41 -0.68
C SER A 127 10.26 2.89 -0.66
N GLY A 128 11.32 2.10 -0.46
CA GLY A 128 11.23 0.64 -0.32
C GLY A 128 10.41 0.16 0.90
N LEU A 129 10.29 0.98 1.95
CA LEU A 129 9.47 0.66 3.14
C LEU A 129 8.07 1.26 3.08
N ILE A 130 7.92 2.40 2.41
CA ILE A 130 6.64 3.13 2.29
C ILE A 130 5.78 2.53 1.18
N VAL A 131 6.38 2.28 0.02
CA VAL A 131 5.72 1.76 -1.18
C VAL A 131 6.41 0.50 -1.74
N PRO A 132 6.56 -0.58 -0.95
CA PRO A 132 7.03 -1.87 -1.46
C PRO A 132 6.06 -2.45 -2.50
N TYR A 133 6.44 -3.58 -3.11
CA TYR A 133 5.46 -4.40 -3.83
C TYR A 133 4.26 -4.73 -2.94
N ALA A 134 3.06 -4.63 -3.52
CA ALA A 134 1.79 -4.80 -2.82
C ALA A 134 1.57 -3.82 -1.64
N ALA A 135 2.20 -2.64 -1.65
CA ALA A 135 1.90 -1.59 -0.70
C ALA A 135 0.41 -1.27 -0.66
N ASN A 136 -0.10 -1.05 0.55
CA ASN A 136 -1.53 -0.81 0.78
C ASN A 136 -1.76 0.34 1.76
N LEU A 137 -2.77 1.16 1.47
CA LEU A 137 -3.21 2.27 2.33
C LEU A 137 -4.69 2.09 2.64
N LEU A 138 -5.01 1.89 3.91
CA LEU A 138 -6.37 1.63 4.37
C LEU A 138 -6.87 2.77 5.25
N PHE A 139 -8.07 3.25 4.94
CA PHE A 139 -8.84 4.16 5.77
C PHE A 139 -9.98 3.38 6.41
N VAL A 140 -9.89 3.15 7.71
CA VAL A 140 -10.91 2.41 8.47
C VAL A 140 -11.76 3.39 9.26
N LEU A 141 -13.04 3.43 8.96
CA LEU A 141 -14.01 4.27 9.66
C LEU A 141 -14.78 3.42 10.68
N PHE A 142 -14.58 3.69 11.95
CA PHE A 142 -15.30 3.06 13.05
C PHE A 142 -16.54 3.87 13.42
N ASP A 143 -17.66 3.18 13.62
CA ASP A 143 -18.84 3.76 14.26
C ASP A 143 -18.71 3.66 15.78
N CYS A 144 -18.73 4.80 16.46
CA CYS A 144 -18.50 4.87 17.90
C CYS A 144 -19.52 5.81 18.54
N GLN A 145 -19.88 5.54 19.81
CA GLN A 145 -20.93 6.28 20.52
C GLN A 145 -20.75 7.81 20.56
N ARG A 146 -19.50 8.28 20.45
CA ARG A 146 -19.16 9.72 20.46
C ARG A 146 -18.82 10.25 19.06
N GLY A 147 -19.40 9.65 18.03
CA GLY A 147 -19.15 9.97 16.63
C GLY A 147 -18.11 9.05 15.98
N PRO A 148 -18.04 9.06 14.64
CA PRO A 148 -17.18 8.18 13.87
C PRO A 148 -15.70 8.47 14.12
N ARG A 149 -14.87 7.43 14.08
CA ARG A 149 -13.40 7.55 14.23
C ARG A 149 -12.68 6.98 13.03
N LEU A 150 -11.71 7.73 12.51
CA LEU A 150 -10.91 7.32 11.37
C LEU A 150 -9.55 6.78 11.83
N GLN A 151 -9.17 5.61 11.33
CA GLN A 151 -7.83 5.06 11.48
C GLN A 151 -7.19 4.90 10.11
N LEU A 152 -5.95 5.38 9.99
CA LEU A 152 -5.12 5.18 8.81
C LEU A 152 -4.16 4.02 9.06
N LEU A 153 -4.05 3.12 8.10
CA LEU A 153 -3.03 2.07 8.10
C LEU A 153 -2.25 2.14 6.79
N LEU A 154 -0.92 2.13 6.86
CA LEU A 154 -0.05 1.97 5.71
C LEU A 154 0.72 0.67 5.89
N ASN A 155 0.67 -0.20 4.88
CA ASN A 155 1.27 -1.53 4.90
C ASN A 155 0.86 -2.28 6.19
N GLU A 156 -0.45 -2.30 6.45
CA GLU A 156 -1.10 -2.92 7.61
C GLU A 156 -0.69 -2.37 8.99
N LYS A 157 0.13 -1.32 9.04
CA LYS A 157 0.58 -0.69 10.28
C LYS A 157 -0.16 0.63 10.51
N PRO A 158 -0.68 0.88 11.73
CA PRO A 158 -1.33 2.15 12.05
C PRO A 158 -0.38 3.33 11.86
N VAL A 159 -0.84 4.35 11.12
CA VAL A 159 -0.11 5.61 10.91
C VAL A 159 -0.94 6.77 11.46
N ARG A 160 -0.26 7.79 11.98
CA ARG A 160 -0.90 8.98 12.54
C ARG A 160 -0.99 10.07 11.49
N PHE A 161 -2.12 10.76 11.45
CA PHE A 161 -2.22 12.00 10.69
C PHE A 161 -1.35 13.08 11.35
N PRO A 162 -0.49 13.76 10.58
CA PRO A 162 0.28 14.89 11.08
C PRO A 162 -0.68 16.01 11.53
N GLY A 163 -0.37 16.67 12.64
CA GLY A 163 -1.14 17.81 13.14
C GLY A 163 -2.44 17.47 13.87
N LEU A 164 -2.85 16.21 13.96
CA LEU A 164 -3.97 15.81 14.83
C LEU A 164 -3.46 15.46 16.24
N PRO A 165 -4.13 15.93 17.31
CA PRO A 165 -3.75 15.61 18.68
C PRO A 165 -3.81 14.10 18.91
N THR A 166 -2.89 13.59 19.74
CA THR A 166 -2.74 12.18 20.14
C THR A 166 -3.86 11.70 21.05
N THR A 167 -5.11 12.01 20.73
CA THR A 167 -6.27 11.39 21.35
C THR A 167 -6.61 10.11 20.60
N THR A 168 -5.75 9.10 20.71
CA THR A 168 -6.09 7.72 20.36
C THR A 168 -7.05 7.17 21.42
N ARG A 169 -8.22 7.78 21.57
CA ARG A 169 -9.29 7.10 22.29
C ARG A 169 -9.64 5.93 21.39
N ARG A 170 -9.36 4.70 21.83
CA ARG A 170 -10.01 3.52 21.29
C ARG A 170 -11.51 3.69 21.49
N CYS A 171 -12.34 3.13 20.61
CA CYS A 171 -13.77 3.11 20.88
C CYS A 171 -13.98 2.20 22.09
N THR A 172 -14.04 2.81 23.28
CA THR A 172 -14.29 2.17 24.56
C THR A 172 -15.78 1.90 24.64
N GLY A 173 -16.26 0.99 23.79
CA GLY A 173 -17.60 0.45 23.85
C GLY A 173 -17.50 -0.98 24.32
N THR A 174 -17.65 -1.20 25.62
CA THR A 174 -18.14 -2.47 26.16
C THR A 174 -19.58 -2.64 25.69
N SER A 175 -19.74 -3.04 24.43
CA SER A 175 -20.86 -3.87 23.99
C SER A 175 -20.22 -5.10 23.40
N ALA A 176 -20.44 -6.24 24.03
CA ALA A 176 -20.05 -7.56 23.57
C ALA A 176 -20.30 -7.72 22.05
N PRO A 177 -19.49 -8.56 21.37
CA PRO A 177 -19.49 -8.63 19.92
C PRO A 177 -20.85 -9.11 19.43
N ARG A 178 -21.61 -8.23 18.76
CA ARG A 178 -22.52 -8.70 17.73
C ARG A 178 -21.62 -9.16 16.58
N THR A 179 -21.27 -10.44 16.65
CA THR A 179 -20.63 -11.25 15.63
C THR A 179 -20.68 -10.62 14.24
N ALA A 180 -19.54 -10.07 13.82
CA ALA A 180 -19.21 -9.91 12.41
C ALA A 180 -17.86 -10.59 12.21
N PRO A 181 -17.84 -11.88 11.83
CA PRO A 181 -16.63 -12.51 11.35
C PRO A 181 -16.39 -11.96 9.94
N CYS A 182 -15.65 -10.86 9.83
CA CYS A 182 -15.06 -10.44 8.56
C CYS A 182 -13.73 -9.72 8.83
N TRP A 183 -12.91 -10.35 9.67
CA TRP A 183 -11.47 -10.30 9.44
C TRP A 183 -11.16 -11.33 8.36
N MET A 184 -11.37 -10.95 7.11
CA MET A 184 -10.46 -11.37 6.07
C MET A 184 -9.79 -10.11 5.60
N ALA A 185 -8.56 -9.89 6.09
CA ALA A 185 -7.60 -9.14 5.33
C ALA A 185 -7.57 -9.78 3.94
N ALA A 186 -8.18 -9.10 2.96
CA ALA A 186 -8.03 -9.45 1.57
C ALA A 186 -6.62 -9.01 1.16
N THR A 187 -5.62 -9.72 1.65
CA THR A 187 -4.28 -9.68 1.07
C THR A 187 -4.41 -10.42 -0.26
N LEU A 188 -4.50 -9.68 -1.36
CA LEU A 188 -4.36 -10.24 -2.71
C LEU A 188 -2.91 -10.73 -2.86
N HIS A 189 -2.62 -11.92 -2.31
CA HIS A 189 -1.45 -12.69 -2.70
C HIS A 189 -1.73 -13.30 -4.08
N ALA A 190 -1.26 -12.61 -5.12
CA ALA A 190 -1.09 -13.24 -6.42
C ALA A 190 0.06 -14.26 -6.31
N SER A 191 -0.26 -15.49 -5.92
CA SER A 191 0.66 -16.63 -5.99
C SER A 191 0.81 -17.05 -7.46
N VAL A 192 1.84 -16.56 -8.13
CA VAL A 192 2.30 -17.13 -9.40
C VAL A 192 2.95 -18.48 -9.08
N ARG A 193 2.20 -19.58 -9.24
CA ARG A 193 2.79 -20.92 -9.26
C ARG A 193 3.56 -21.09 -10.56
N ALA A 194 4.88 -21.08 -10.47
CA ALA A 194 5.75 -21.65 -11.48
C ALA A 194 5.56 -23.17 -11.50
N GLY A 195 4.94 -23.68 -12.56
CA GLY A 195 4.88 -25.11 -12.88
C GLY A 195 5.21 -25.26 -14.35
N GLY A 196 6.26 -26.03 -14.63
CA GLY A 196 6.90 -26.16 -15.93
C GLY A 196 6.03 -26.78 -17.03
N ALA A 197 6.57 -26.65 -18.25
CA ALA A 197 5.93 -26.91 -19.52
C ALA A 197 6.00 -28.37 -20.01
N VAL A 198 5.25 -28.61 -21.11
CA VAL A 198 5.41 -29.66 -22.16
C VAL A 198 4.73 -31.00 -21.82
N ARG A 199 3.84 -31.63 -22.63
CA ARG A 199 3.05 -31.38 -23.88
C ARG A 199 2.13 -32.62 -24.10
N PRO A 200 1.38 -32.79 -25.21
CA PRO A 200 0.02 -33.36 -25.24
C PRO A 200 -0.06 -34.82 -25.73
N THR A 201 -1.21 -35.46 -25.52
CA THR A 201 -1.70 -36.60 -26.33
C THR A 201 -3.22 -36.61 -26.41
N GLN A 202 -3.71 -37.03 -27.58
CA GLN A 202 -5.10 -37.07 -28.06
C GLN A 202 -5.87 -38.35 -27.66
N SER A 203 -7.20 -38.28 -27.85
CA SER A 203 -8.18 -39.36 -28.12
C SER A 203 -8.53 -40.28 -26.93
N SER A 204 -9.74 -40.80 -26.74
CA SER A 204 -10.88 -41.07 -27.64
C SER A 204 -12.18 -41.29 -26.83
N ASP A 205 -13.32 -41.05 -27.49
CA ASP A 205 -14.68 -41.65 -27.37
C ASP A 205 -15.07 -42.49 -26.14
N TRP A 206 -16.30 -42.26 -25.64
CA TRP A 206 -17.35 -43.30 -25.51
C TRP A 206 -18.75 -42.67 -25.47
N THR A 207 -19.69 -43.42 -26.01
CA THR A 207 -21.01 -43.09 -26.57
C THR A 207 -22.20 -43.32 -25.62
N GLY A 208 -23.38 -42.81 -26.03
CA GLY A 208 -24.74 -43.23 -25.60
C GLY A 208 -25.48 -42.12 -24.83
N GLY A 209 -26.62 -41.56 -25.26
CA GLY A 209 -27.69 -42.03 -26.14
C GLY A 209 -29.00 -42.09 -25.33
N GLY A 210 -30.07 -41.41 -25.77
CA GLY A 210 -31.41 -41.56 -25.19
C GLY A 210 -32.35 -40.36 -25.38
N ASP A 211 -33.13 -40.42 -26.46
CA ASP A 211 -34.19 -39.50 -26.86
C ASP A 211 -35.42 -39.49 -25.92
N ILE A 212 -36.08 -38.33 -25.80
CA ILE A 212 -37.50 -38.00 -26.11
C ILE A 212 -37.61 -36.48 -26.21
#